data_AF-A0A1Q8W1A7-F1
#
_entry.id   AF-A0A1Q8W1A7-F1
#
_cell.length_a   1.000
_cell.length_b   1.000
_cell.length_c   1.000
_cell.angle_alpha   90.00
_cell.angle_beta   90.00
_cell.angle_gamma   90.00
#
_symmetry.space_group_name_H-M   'P 1'
#
loop_
_entity.id
_entity.type
_entity.pdbx_description
1 polymer ?
#
loop_
_entity_poly.entity_id
_entity_poly.type
_entity_poly.pdbx_seq_one_letter_code
_entity_poly.pdbx_strand_id
1 'polypeptide(L)'
;MLREDMGLGSRLIPFREGWQRQRVLHSEVVEGRRPSTLLLVEHEPVYTVGRRAHSWERPSADVVEPGHVPVVDVDRGGKTTWHGPGQLTVYPILRLTQPIDVIRYVRALEAAVIELCGLYGLETVRVEGRSGVWLPADPETVGRAGRPPRPERKICALGVRVARGVTMHGIGLNVDLDLEAFSLDRIIPCGIDDAGVTSLAAETGRHLATGAPAEALVRALENHLAPLVADAT
;
A
#
# COMPACT_ATOMS: atom_id res chain seq x y z
N MET A 1 -18.04 7.91 1.10
CA MET A 1 -17.45 6.57 1.30
C MET A 1 -17.58 6.22 2.78
N LEU A 2 -17.72 4.95 3.13
CA LEU A 2 -17.74 4.50 4.53
C LEU A 2 -16.33 4.09 4.98
N ARG A 3 -15.91 4.48 6.18
CA ARG A 3 -14.69 3.97 6.81
C ARG A 3 -15.02 2.71 7.62
N GLU A 4 -14.18 1.69 7.49
CA GLU A 4 -14.20 0.51 8.35
C GLU A 4 -12.78 0.16 8.80
N ASP A 5 -12.55 0.09 10.11
CA ASP A 5 -11.27 -0.30 10.69
C ASP A 5 -11.32 -1.75 11.19
N MET A 6 -10.40 -2.60 10.73
CA MET A 6 -10.22 -3.96 11.26
C MET A 6 -9.19 -3.96 12.39
N GLY A 7 -9.57 -3.41 13.54
CA GLY A 7 -8.74 -3.51 14.75
C GLY A 7 -7.42 -2.74 14.68
N LEU A 8 -7.32 -1.70 13.84
CA LEU A 8 -6.13 -0.87 13.69
C LEU A 8 -5.64 -0.35 15.05
N GLY A 9 -4.37 -0.61 15.39
CA GLY A 9 -3.77 -0.24 16.68
C GLY A 9 -4.18 -1.10 17.88
N SER A 10 -5.03 -2.11 17.70
CA SER A 10 -5.49 -3.01 18.76
C SER A 10 -5.09 -4.46 18.54
N ARG A 11 -5.03 -4.92 17.28
CA ARG A 11 -4.51 -6.23 16.91
C ARG A 11 -4.01 -6.24 15.47
N LEU A 12 -3.12 -7.17 15.20
CA LEU A 12 -2.72 -7.51 13.84
C LEU A 12 -3.75 -8.46 13.23
N ILE A 13 -4.00 -8.32 11.93
CA ILE A 13 -4.99 -9.11 11.21
C ILE A 13 -4.29 -10.15 10.33
N PRO A 14 -4.57 -11.45 10.52
CA PRO A 14 -4.11 -12.47 9.59
C PRO A 14 -4.52 -12.13 8.16
N PHE A 15 -3.60 -12.23 7.19
CA PHE A 15 -3.84 -11.78 5.82
C PHE A 15 -5.13 -12.37 5.20
N ARG A 16 -5.37 -13.66 5.43
CA ARG A 16 -6.57 -14.35 4.91
C ARG A 16 -7.88 -13.81 5.49
N GLU A 17 -7.87 -13.37 6.74
CA GLU A 17 -9.04 -12.75 7.38
C GLU A 17 -9.38 -11.42 6.70
N GLY A 18 -8.39 -10.54 6.53
CA GLY A 18 -8.57 -9.27 5.82
C GLY A 18 -8.98 -9.46 4.36
N TRP A 19 -8.39 -10.44 3.67
CA TRP A 19 -8.75 -10.75 2.28
C TRP A 19 -10.18 -11.27 2.16
N GLN A 20 -10.63 -12.12 3.08
CA GLN A 20 -12.03 -12.55 3.12
C GLN A 20 -12.98 -11.38 3.37
N ARG A 21 -12.61 -10.44 4.26
CA ARG A 21 -13.42 -9.24 4.50
C ARG A 21 -13.54 -8.37 3.25
N GLN A 22 -12.45 -8.16 2.50
CA GLN A 22 -12.49 -7.47 1.21
C GLN A 22 -13.49 -8.13 0.24
N ARG A 23 -13.53 -9.47 0.17
CA ARG A 23 -14.44 -10.20 -0.73
C ARG A 23 -15.91 -10.01 -0.35
N VAL A 24 -16.21 -10.01 0.95
CA VAL A 24 -17.56 -9.73 1.46
C VAL A 24 -17.98 -8.31 1.11
N LEU A 25 -17.15 -7.31 1.43
CA LEU A 25 -17.40 -5.92 1.10
C LEU A 25 -17.55 -5.71 -0.41
N HIS A 26 -16.73 -6.36 -1.23
CA HIS A 26 -16.82 -6.29 -2.68
C HIS A 26 -18.19 -6.77 -3.17
N SER A 27 -18.68 -7.91 -2.68
CA SER A 27 -20.01 -8.42 -3.05
C SER A 27 -21.11 -7.46 -2.65
N GLU A 28 -21.08 -6.95 -1.42
CA GLU A 28 -22.06 -6.00 -0.90
C GLU A 28 -22.12 -4.71 -1.74
N VAL A 29 -20.95 -4.17 -2.10
CA VAL A 29 -20.86 -2.97 -2.96
C VAL A 29 -21.34 -3.28 -4.37
N VAL A 30 -20.96 -4.42 -4.96
CA VAL A 30 -21.42 -4.87 -6.30
C VAL A 30 -22.94 -5.03 -6.35
N GLU A 31 -23.56 -5.53 -5.28
CA GLU A 31 -25.00 -5.73 -5.16
C GLU A 31 -25.76 -4.46 -4.79
N GLY A 32 -25.06 -3.36 -4.49
CA GLY A 32 -25.68 -2.10 -4.05
C GLY A 32 -26.26 -2.16 -2.64
N ARG A 33 -25.88 -3.16 -1.83
CA ARG A 33 -26.30 -3.31 -0.44
C ARG A 33 -25.46 -2.50 0.54
N ARG A 34 -24.32 -1.97 0.08
CA ARG A 34 -23.40 -1.16 0.86
C ARG A 34 -22.78 -0.06 -0.01
N PRO A 35 -22.60 1.16 0.53
CA PRO A 35 -21.78 2.19 -0.10
C PRO A 35 -20.32 1.77 -0.27
N SER A 36 -19.61 2.44 -1.17
CA SER A 36 -18.17 2.28 -1.32
C SER A 36 -17.45 2.49 0.01
N THR A 37 -16.52 1.59 0.33
CA THR A 37 -15.93 1.46 1.66
C THR A 37 -14.41 1.51 1.61
N LEU A 38 -13.78 2.23 2.53
CA LEU A 38 -12.36 2.20 2.82
C LEU A 38 -12.12 1.27 4.00
N LEU A 39 -11.51 0.12 3.75
CA LEU A 39 -11.15 -0.86 4.79
C LEU A 39 -9.70 -0.63 5.24
N LEU A 40 -9.49 -0.28 6.50
CA LEU A 40 -8.17 -0.04 7.08
C LEU A 40 -7.72 -1.24 7.91
N VAL A 41 -6.48 -1.67 7.70
CA VAL A 41 -5.92 -2.89 8.28
C VAL A 41 -4.45 -2.72 8.59
N GLU A 42 -4.00 -3.33 9.68
CA GLU A 42 -2.59 -3.64 9.92
C GLU A 42 -2.47 -5.17 10.00
N HIS A 43 -1.57 -5.74 9.19
CA HIS A 43 -1.49 -7.19 9.02
C HIS A 43 -0.46 -7.81 9.96
N GLU A 44 -0.63 -9.10 10.24
CA GLU A 44 0.49 -9.96 10.62
C GLU A 44 1.50 -10.02 9.46
N PRO A 45 2.80 -10.29 9.72
CA PRO A 45 3.79 -10.41 8.66
C PRO A 45 3.35 -11.38 7.57
N VAL A 46 3.42 -10.94 6.30
CA VAL A 46 3.05 -11.76 5.14
C VAL A 46 3.73 -11.24 3.89
N TYR A 47 4.22 -12.15 3.05
CA TYR A 47 4.59 -11.85 1.67
C TYR A 47 3.41 -12.19 0.76
N THR A 48 3.07 -11.27 -0.15
CA THR A 48 2.01 -11.52 -1.14
C THR A 48 2.55 -11.42 -2.56
N VAL A 49 2.16 -12.39 -3.39
CA VAL A 49 2.66 -12.56 -4.76
C VAL A 49 1.51 -12.28 -5.72
N GLY A 50 1.58 -11.13 -6.40
CA GLY A 50 0.57 -10.71 -7.36
C GLY A 50 0.69 -11.44 -8.70
N ARG A 51 -0.34 -11.29 -9.56
CA ARG A 51 -0.46 -12.03 -10.84
C ARG A 51 0.63 -11.73 -11.87
N ARG A 52 1.42 -10.66 -11.71
CA ARG A 52 2.49 -10.27 -12.63
C ARG A 52 3.88 -10.62 -12.11
N ALA A 53 3.98 -11.26 -10.95
CA ALA A 53 5.26 -11.67 -10.39
C ALA A 53 5.90 -12.73 -11.26
N HIS A 54 7.17 -12.53 -11.59
CA HIS A 54 8.00 -13.58 -12.16
C HIS A 54 8.52 -14.51 -11.05
N SER A 55 8.89 -15.75 -11.41
CA SER A 55 9.35 -16.74 -10.42
C SER A 55 10.58 -16.29 -9.63
N TRP A 56 11.49 -15.53 -10.26
CA TRP A 56 12.68 -14.99 -9.60
C TRP A 56 12.40 -13.81 -8.66
N GLU A 57 11.19 -13.25 -8.69
CA GLU A 57 10.75 -12.17 -7.80
C GLU A 57 10.01 -12.69 -6.57
N ARG A 58 9.67 -13.99 -6.56
CA ARG A 58 9.03 -14.69 -5.46
C ARG A 58 10.10 -15.09 -4.43
N PRO A 59 9.78 -15.11 -3.12
CA PRO A 59 10.58 -15.89 -2.17
C PRO A 59 10.83 -17.32 -2.65
N SER A 60 11.98 -17.87 -2.30
CA SER A 60 12.39 -19.23 -2.72
C SER A 60 11.55 -20.34 -2.10
N ALA A 61 10.83 -20.06 -1.00
CA ALA A 61 9.97 -21.00 -0.28
C ALA A 61 8.62 -20.35 0.03
N ASP A 62 7.63 -21.17 0.40
CA ASP A 62 6.28 -20.70 0.80
C ASP A 62 6.26 -20.06 2.21
N VAL A 63 7.40 -20.10 2.90
CA VAL A 63 7.64 -19.44 4.17
C VAL A 63 9.03 -18.81 4.14
N VAL A 64 9.15 -17.57 4.61
CA VAL A 64 10.41 -16.83 4.72
C VAL A 64 10.86 -16.78 6.18
N GLU A 65 12.12 -17.12 6.40
CA GLU A 65 12.79 -17.03 7.69
C GLU A 65 13.75 -15.81 7.74
N PRO A 66 14.05 -15.29 8.94
CA PRO A 66 13.49 -15.65 10.24
C PRO A 66 12.06 -15.12 10.42
N GLY A 67 11.28 -15.82 11.25
CA GLY A 67 9.96 -15.36 11.70
C GLY A 67 8.79 -16.12 11.09
N HIS A 68 9.05 -17.19 10.34
CA HIS A 68 8.03 -18.07 9.77
C HIS A 68 6.94 -17.31 8.98
N VAL A 69 7.38 -16.36 8.13
CA VAL A 69 6.47 -15.44 7.44
C VAL A 69 5.86 -16.11 6.20
N PRO A 70 4.54 -16.28 6.11
CA PRO A 70 3.91 -16.98 4.99
C PRO A 70 4.00 -16.19 3.67
N VAL A 71 4.08 -16.93 2.56
CA VAL A 71 3.98 -16.41 1.20
C VAL A 71 2.61 -16.79 0.62
N VAL A 72 1.85 -15.80 0.17
CA VAL A 72 0.47 -15.98 -0.29
C VAL A 72 0.30 -15.47 -1.71
N ASP A 73 -0.11 -16.35 -2.61
CA ASP A 73 -0.52 -15.96 -3.97
C ASP A 73 -1.87 -15.23 -3.94
N VAL A 74 -1.92 -14.08 -4.60
CA VAL A 74 -3.06 -13.16 -4.59
C VAL A 74 -3.43 -12.70 -6.00
N ASP A 75 -4.68 -12.30 -6.16
CA ASP A 75 -5.28 -11.96 -7.46
C ASP A 75 -5.14 -10.47 -7.86
N ARG A 76 -4.41 -9.68 -7.07
CA ARG A 76 -4.10 -8.27 -7.40
C ARG A 76 -3.13 -8.12 -8.57
N GLY A 77 -3.13 -6.93 -9.16
CA GLY A 77 -2.04 -6.49 -10.01
C GLY A 77 -0.73 -6.32 -9.24
N GLY A 78 0.36 -6.09 -9.97
CA GLY A 78 1.71 -5.96 -9.41
C GLY A 78 2.39 -7.32 -9.15
N LYS A 79 3.58 -7.23 -8.58
CA LYS A 79 4.50 -8.36 -8.32
C LYS A 79 4.49 -8.69 -6.81
N THR A 80 5.60 -9.17 -6.26
CA THR A 80 5.77 -9.48 -4.83
C THR A 80 5.83 -8.22 -3.96
N THR A 81 5.22 -8.26 -2.77
CA THR A 81 5.37 -7.24 -1.72
C THR A 81 5.26 -7.88 -0.33
N TRP A 82 5.57 -7.12 0.71
CA TRP A 82 5.37 -7.48 2.11
C TRP A 82 4.33 -6.57 2.78
N HIS A 83 3.61 -7.14 3.75
CA HIS A 83 2.76 -6.43 4.71
C HIS A 83 3.05 -6.93 6.13
N GLY A 84 2.83 -6.09 7.14
CA GLY A 84 3.01 -6.49 8.53
C GLY A 84 2.90 -5.31 9.51
N PRO A 85 3.37 -5.50 10.75
CA PRO A 85 3.37 -4.46 11.79
C PRO A 85 4.12 -3.21 11.32
N GLY A 86 3.56 -2.04 11.61
CA GLY A 86 4.12 -0.76 11.19
C GLY A 86 3.72 -0.32 9.78
N GLN A 87 2.93 -1.12 9.05
CA GLN A 87 2.40 -0.76 7.73
C GLN A 87 0.89 -0.54 7.77
N LEU A 88 0.44 0.67 7.43
CA LEU A 88 -0.98 0.97 7.29
C LEU A 88 -1.46 0.53 5.91
N THR A 89 -2.25 -0.54 5.87
CA THR A 89 -2.86 -1.03 4.65
C THR A 89 -4.28 -0.49 4.52
N VAL A 90 -4.62 0.06 3.35
CA VAL A 90 -5.98 0.51 3.05
C VAL A 90 -6.46 -0.18 1.79
N TYR A 91 -7.64 -0.77 1.86
CA TYR A 91 -8.34 -1.39 0.73
C TYR A 91 -9.57 -0.56 0.37
N PRO A 92 -9.47 0.36 -0.61
CA PRO A 92 -10.64 1.02 -1.17
C PRO A 92 -11.46 0.00 -1.98
N ILE A 93 -12.66 -0.31 -1.50
CA ILE A 93 -13.66 -1.15 -2.16
C ILE A 93 -14.74 -0.23 -2.71
N LEU A 94 -14.52 0.26 -3.93
CA LEU A 94 -15.23 1.38 -4.52
C LEU A 94 -15.93 0.96 -5.81
N ARG A 95 -17.18 1.38 -5.98
CA ARG A 95 -17.85 1.33 -7.29
C ARG A 95 -17.36 2.48 -8.16
N LEU A 96 -16.70 2.16 -9.27
CA LEU A 96 -16.16 3.17 -10.18
C LEU A 96 -17.21 3.66 -11.18
N THR A 97 -17.10 4.95 -11.54
CA THR A 97 -17.83 5.54 -12.67
C THR A 97 -17.47 4.88 -14.00
N GLN A 98 -18.41 4.91 -14.94
CA GLN A 98 -18.21 4.40 -16.30
C GLN A 98 -17.91 5.55 -17.26
N PRO A 99 -17.00 5.36 -18.23
CA PRO A 99 -16.14 4.18 -18.43
C PRO A 99 -15.04 4.09 -17.35
N ILE A 100 -14.69 2.86 -16.97
CA ILE A 100 -13.67 2.61 -15.93
C ILE A 100 -12.28 3.04 -16.44
N ASP A 101 -11.65 3.96 -15.70
CA ASP A 101 -10.25 4.36 -15.90
C ASP A 101 -9.39 3.93 -14.69
N VAL A 102 -8.71 2.80 -14.83
CA VAL A 102 -7.84 2.24 -13.77
C VAL A 102 -6.60 3.12 -13.55
N ILE A 103 -6.10 3.79 -14.59
CA ILE A 103 -4.91 4.64 -14.48
C ILE A 103 -5.25 5.88 -13.65
N ARG A 104 -6.40 6.51 -13.93
CA ARG A 104 -6.89 7.65 -13.14
C ARG A 104 -7.15 7.26 -11.69
N TYR A 105 -7.69 6.07 -11.45
CA TYR A 105 -7.85 5.53 -10.10
C TYR A 105 -6.51 5.36 -9.36
N VAL A 106 -5.51 4.74 -9.99
CA VAL A 106 -4.17 4.59 -9.40
C VAL A 106 -3.53 5.96 -9.11
N ARG A 107 -3.64 6.90 -10.05
CA ARG A 107 -3.11 8.26 -9.87
C ARG A 107 -3.77 9.01 -8.71
N ALA A 108 -5.06 8.78 -8.48
CA ALA A 108 -5.78 9.35 -7.35
C ALA A 108 -5.32 8.76 -6.00
N LEU A 109 -5.05 7.45 -5.93
CA LEU A 109 -4.44 6.84 -4.74
C LEU A 109 -3.05 7.43 -4.47
N GLU A 110 -2.22 7.56 -5.49
CA GLU A 110 -0.88 8.18 -5.36
C GLU A 110 -0.99 9.63 -4.91
N ALA A 111 -1.98 10.40 -5.43
CA ALA A 111 -2.19 11.80 -5.05
C ALA A 111 -2.54 11.92 -3.57
N ALA A 112 -3.43 11.08 -3.07
CA ALA A 112 -3.82 11.06 -1.65
C ALA A 112 -2.64 10.76 -0.73
N VAL A 113 -1.78 9.81 -1.12
CA VAL A 113 -0.58 9.46 -0.34
C VAL A 113 0.47 10.57 -0.41
N ILE A 114 0.65 11.22 -1.57
CA ILE A 114 1.55 12.38 -1.71
C ILE A 114 1.10 13.53 -0.83
N GLU A 115 -0.21 13.84 -0.83
CA GLU A 115 -0.80 14.86 0.05
C GLU A 115 -0.53 14.55 1.53
N LEU A 116 -0.79 13.30 1.94
CA LEU A 116 -0.50 12.85 3.29
C LEU A 116 0.98 13.03 3.65
N CYS A 117 1.90 12.61 2.78
CA CYS A 117 3.34 12.73 3.03
C CYS A 117 3.76 14.21 3.21
N GLY A 118 3.13 15.13 2.47
CA GLY A 118 3.31 16.57 2.64
C GLY A 118 2.96 17.08 4.04
N LEU A 119 1.95 16.49 4.72
CA LEU A 119 1.62 16.82 6.11
C LEU A 119 2.71 16.43 7.11
N TYR A 120 3.57 15.47 6.74
CA TYR A 120 4.75 15.06 7.50
C TYR A 120 6.02 15.80 7.06
N GLY A 121 5.90 16.79 6.16
CA GLY A 121 7.03 17.55 5.62
C GLY A 121 7.89 16.77 4.63
N LEU A 122 7.35 15.71 4.03
CA LEU A 122 8.07 14.88 3.07
C LEU A 122 7.66 15.24 1.64
N GLU A 123 8.65 15.53 0.80
CA GLU A 123 8.44 15.72 -0.64
C GLU A 123 8.52 14.36 -1.36
N THR A 124 7.37 13.87 -1.79
CA THR A 124 7.25 12.58 -2.49
C THR A 124 6.79 12.74 -3.93
N VAL A 125 7.23 11.83 -4.79
CA VAL A 125 7.03 11.85 -6.24
C VAL A 125 6.41 10.53 -6.73
N ARG A 126 5.92 10.58 -7.97
CA ARG A 126 5.67 9.39 -8.79
C ARG A 126 6.91 9.13 -9.63
N VAL A 127 7.25 7.87 -9.84
CA VAL A 127 8.33 7.48 -10.74
C VAL A 127 7.71 6.79 -11.95
N GLU A 128 8.04 7.25 -13.16
CA GLU A 128 7.48 6.73 -14.40
C GLU A 128 7.76 5.22 -14.51
N GLY A 129 6.74 4.45 -14.88
CA GLY A 129 6.82 2.98 -14.94
C GLY A 129 6.84 2.26 -13.58
N ARG A 130 6.89 2.98 -12.44
CA ARG A 130 6.99 2.40 -11.09
C ARG A 130 5.83 2.84 -10.20
N SER A 131 4.74 2.06 -10.20
CA SER A 131 3.54 2.38 -9.42
C SER A 131 3.81 2.55 -7.93
N GLY A 132 3.14 3.52 -7.32
CA GLY A 132 3.24 3.86 -5.91
C GLY A 132 3.91 5.19 -5.67
N VAL A 133 4.21 5.48 -4.40
CA VAL A 133 4.74 6.78 -3.98
C VAL A 133 6.16 6.60 -3.44
N TRP A 134 7.02 7.54 -3.84
CA TRP A 134 8.47 7.45 -3.68
C TRP A 134 9.02 8.75 -3.11
N LEU A 135 10.10 8.66 -2.35
CA LEU A 135 10.97 9.81 -2.14
C LEU A 135 12.04 9.82 -3.24
N PRO A 136 12.40 11.00 -3.77
CA PRO A 136 13.46 11.11 -4.76
C PRO A 136 14.81 10.70 -4.17
N ALA A 137 15.74 10.32 -5.03
CA ALA A 137 17.13 10.11 -4.64
C ALA A 137 17.69 11.37 -3.96
N ASP A 138 18.53 11.18 -2.95
CA ASP A 138 19.24 12.30 -2.34
C ASP A 138 20.16 12.94 -3.42
N PRO A 139 20.29 14.27 -3.49
CA PRO A 139 21.18 14.90 -4.45
C PRO A 139 22.63 14.45 -4.22
N GLU A 140 23.39 14.22 -5.29
CA GLU A 140 24.79 13.76 -5.20
C GLU A 140 25.69 14.69 -4.38
N THR A 141 25.30 15.95 -4.23
CA THR A 141 26.03 16.99 -3.49
C THR A 141 25.72 17.03 -1.99
N VAL A 142 24.75 16.24 -1.49
CA VAL A 142 24.33 16.26 -0.09
C VAL A 142 24.94 15.09 0.68
N GLY A 143 26.24 15.18 0.92
CA GLY A 143 26.88 14.50 2.05
C GLY A 143 26.68 15.30 3.34
N ARG A 144 25.46 15.76 3.68
CA ARG A 144 25.22 16.33 5.02
C ARG A 144 25.43 15.21 6.03
N ALA A 145 26.51 15.30 6.81
CA ALA A 145 26.98 14.31 7.79
C ALA A 145 27.71 13.06 7.25
N GLY A 146 28.32 13.12 6.05
CA GLY A 146 29.25 12.07 5.58
C GLY A 146 28.62 10.71 5.27
N ARG A 147 27.29 10.64 5.09
CA ARG A 147 26.60 9.46 4.57
C ARG A 147 26.55 9.49 3.03
N PRO A 148 26.60 8.34 2.37
CA PRO A 148 26.38 8.26 0.93
C PRO A 148 24.95 8.70 0.58
N PRO A 149 24.73 9.29 -0.61
CA PRO A 149 23.39 9.62 -1.08
C PRO A 149 22.54 8.36 -1.17
N ARG A 150 21.28 8.45 -0.73
CA ARG A 150 20.32 7.34 -0.84
C ARG A 150 19.67 7.36 -2.23
N PRO A 151 19.36 6.19 -2.81
CA PRO A 151 18.59 6.12 -4.05
C PRO A 151 17.14 6.59 -3.82
N GLU A 152 16.37 6.62 -4.91
CA GLU A 152 14.91 6.68 -4.80
C GLU A 152 14.42 5.56 -3.89
N ARG A 153 13.38 5.84 -3.11
CA ARG A 153 12.90 4.89 -2.10
C ARG A 153 11.39 4.92 -1.97
N LYS A 154 10.76 3.75 -2.06
CA LYS A 154 9.30 3.61 -2.03
C LYS A 154 8.80 3.74 -0.60
N ILE A 155 7.83 4.62 -0.38
CA ILE A 155 7.15 4.76 0.93
C ILE A 155 5.76 4.10 0.93
N CYS A 156 5.15 3.93 -0.25
CA CYS A 156 3.84 3.31 -0.37
C CYS A 156 3.73 2.42 -1.60
N ALA A 157 3.41 1.15 -1.38
CA ALA A 157 3.16 0.18 -2.44
C ALA A 157 1.69 0.21 -2.86
N LEU A 158 1.43 0.09 -4.16
CA LEU A 158 0.09 0.07 -4.74
C LEU A 158 -0.10 -1.22 -5.54
N GLY A 159 -1.20 -1.91 -5.28
CA GLY A 159 -1.60 -3.11 -6.02
C GLY A 159 -3.10 -3.26 -5.98
N VAL A 160 -3.75 -3.02 -7.12
CA VAL A 160 -5.22 -2.96 -7.22
C VAL A 160 -5.77 -4.01 -8.19
N ARG A 161 -7.06 -4.32 -8.03
CA ARG A 161 -7.86 -5.10 -8.98
C ARG A 161 -9.21 -4.41 -9.16
N VAL A 162 -9.75 -4.42 -10.37
CA VAL A 162 -11.15 -4.05 -10.62
C VAL A 162 -11.89 -5.27 -11.16
N ALA A 163 -13.05 -5.56 -10.59
CA ALA A 163 -13.92 -6.64 -11.02
C ALA A 163 -15.38 -6.22 -10.86
N ARG A 164 -16.21 -6.44 -11.90
CA ARG A 164 -17.63 -6.04 -11.91
C ARG A 164 -17.83 -4.55 -11.58
N GLY A 165 -16.92 -3.69 -12.05
CA GLY A 165 -16.95 -2.25 -11.78
C GLY A 165 -16.58 -1.83 -10.36
N VAL A 166 -16.17 -2.75 -9.49
CA VAL A 166 -15.79 -2.47 -8.09
C VAL A 166 -14.34 -2.84 -7.83
N THR A 167 -13.62 -1.98 -7.11
CA THR A 167 -12.20 -2.15 -6.78
C THR A 167 -11.98 -3.15 -5.64
N MET A 168 -10.79 -3.75 -5.60
CA MET A 168 -10.26 -4.58 -4.52
C MET A 168 -8.76 -4.33 -4.36
N HIS A 169 -8.21 -4.74 -3.22
CA HIS A 169 -6.86 -4.42 -2.78
C HIS A 169 -6.67 -2.92 -2.67
N GLY A 170 -5.46 -2.39 -2.78
CA GLY A 170 -5.24 -0.98 -2.49
C GLY A 170 -3.79 -0.63 -2.26
N ILE A 171 -3.53 0.02 -1.13
CA ILE A 171 -2.25 0.64 -0.79
C ILE A 171 -1.70 0.07 0.51
N GLY A 172 -0.37 -0.01 0.61
CA GLY A 172 0.36 -0.29 1.85
C GLY A 172 1.33 0.84 2.12
N LEU A 173 0.97 1.74 3.04
CA LEU A 173 1.79 2.87 3.48
C LEU A 173 2.71 2.43 4.60
N ASN A 174 4.01 2.63 4.41
CA ASN A 174 5.02 2.31 5.40
C ASN A 174 5.06 3.41 6.47
N VAL A 175 4.62 3.10 7.69
CA VAL A 175 4.56 4.06 8.80
C VAL A 175 5.77 3.94 9.69
N ASP A 176 5.93 2.81 10.39
CA ASP A 176 7.02 2.54 11.34
C ASP A 176 7.27 1.03 11.43
N LEU A 177 7.73 0.45 10.31
CA LEU A 177 8.01 -0.99 10.17
C LEU A 177 9.51 -1.27 10.10
N ASP A 178 9.89 -2.51 10.36
CA ASP A 178 11.25 -3.00 10.13
C ASP A 178 11.52 -3.20 8.63
N LEU A 179 12.28 -2.27 8.05
CA LEU A 179 12.58 -2.25 6.61
C LEU A 179 13.35 -3.48 6.12
N GLU A 180 14.01 -4.24 7.01
CA GLU A 180 14.66 -5.52 6.67
C GLU A 180 13.69 -6.54 6.08
N ALA A 181 12.37 -6.40 6.34
CA ALA A 181 11.34 -7.20 5.70
C ALA A 181 11.33 -7.09 4.16
N PHE A 182 11.87 -6.00 3.61
CA PHE A 182 11.99 -5.74 2.17
C PHE A 182 13.38 -6.00 1.60
N SER A 183 14.30 -6.54 2.40
CA SER A 183 15.66 -6.81 1.94
C SER A 183 15.67 -7.77 0.73
N LEU A 184 16.61 -7.51 -0.20
CA LEU A 184 16.70 -8.21 -1.49
C LEU A 184 17.07 -9.69 -1.37
N ASP A 185 17.62 -10.10 -0.22
CA ASP A 185 17.82 -11.51 0.13
C ASP A 185 16.51 -12.25 0.41
N ARG A 186 15.43 -11.52 0.74
CA ARG A 186 14.10 -12.08 1.01
C ARG A 186 13.17 -12.00 -0.20
N ILE A 187 13.09 -10.82 -0.83
CA ILE A 187 12.22 -10.56 -2.00
C ILE A 187 12.83 -9.55 -2.95
N ILE A 188 12.40 -9.56 -4.21
CA ILE A 188 12.58 -8.41 -5.11
C ILE A 188 11.27 -7.59 -5.08
N PRO A 189 11.17 -6.55 -4.24
CA PRO A 189 9.91 -5.85 -4.01
C PRO A 189 9.47 -5.11 -5.26
N CYS A 190 8.24 -5.39 -5.72
CA CYS A 190 7.73 -4.89 -7.00
C CYS A 190 8.65 -5.21 -8.21
N GLY A 191 9.58 -6.17 -8.11
CA GLY A 191 10.56 -6.47 -9.16
C GLY A 191 11.60 -5.38 -9.39
N ILE A 192 11.91 -4.58 -8.36
CA ILE A 192 12.85 -3.45 -8.40
C ILE A 192 13.99 -3.75 -7.42
N ASP A 193 15.22 -3.83 -7.91
CA ASP A 193 16.45 -4.10 -7.15
C ASP A 193 17.44 -2.92 -7.15
N ASP A 194 17.11 -1.84 -7.88
CA ASP A 194 17.91 -0.61 -8.00
C ASP A 194 17.37 0.57 -7.16
N ALA A 195 16.43 0.32 -6.25
CA ALA A 195 15.80 1.33 -5.41
C ALA A 195 15.56 0.83 -3.98
N GLY A 196 15.41 1.76 -3.04
CA GLY A 196 15.14 1.46 -1.65
C GLY A 196 13.66 1.35 -1.30
N VAL A 197 13.39 0.99 -0.06
CA VAL A 197 12.11 1.14 0.62
C VAL A 197 12.32 2.01 1.86
N THR A 198 11.34 2.82 2.23
CA THR A 198 11.40 3.65 3.43
C THR A 198 10.03 3.73 4.13
N SER A 199 9.96 4.45 5.23
CA SER A 199 8.77 4.67 6.05
C SER A 199 8.67 6.12 6.52
N LEU A 200 7.49 6.55 6.99
CA LEU A 200 7.32 7.85 7.62
C LEU A 200 8.29 8.03 8.80
N ALA A 201 8.45 7.00 9.63
CA ALA A 201 9.35 7.05 10.78
C ALA A 201 10.81 7.21 10.38
N ALA A 202 11.27 6.49 9.36
CA ALA A 202 12.64 6.56 8.87
C ALA A 202 12.98 7.95 8.29
N GLU A 203 12.05 8.57 7.56
CA GLU A 203 12.30 9.87 6.95
C GLU A 203 12.09 11.06 7.90
N THR A 204 11.20 10.92 8.88
CA THR A 204 10.94 11.99 9.87
C THR A 204 11.80 11.89 11.13
N GLY A 205 12.45 10.74 11.36
CA GLY A 205 13.23 10.46 12.57
C GLY A 205 12.35 10.30 13.82
N ARG A 206 11.07 9.96 13.65
CA ARG A 206 10.08 9.87 14.74
C ARG A 206 9.40 8.52 14.73
N HIS A 207 9.29 7.88 15.88
CA HIS A 207 8.41 6.72 16.02
C HIS A 207 6.93 7.13 15.90
N LEU A 208 6.15 6.32 15.19
CA LEU A 208 4.76 6.59 14.88
C LEU A 208 3.93 5.31 15.04
N ALA A 209 2.83 5.40 15.78
CA ALA A 209 1.85 4.32 15.77
C ALA A 209 1.27 4.16 14.36
N THR A 210 1.05 2.93 13.89
CA THR A 210 0.53 2.64 12.54
C THR A 210 -0.78 3.35 12.22
N GLY A 211 -1.64 3.54 13.23
CA GLY A 211 -2.91 4.26 13.08
C GLY A 211 -2.80 5.79 13.07
N ALA A 212 -1.64 6.38 13.41
CA ALA A 212 -1.47 7.83 13.48
C ALA A 212 -1.83 8.58 12.17
N PRO A 213 -1.40 8.13 10.97
CA PRO A 213 -1.79 8.78 9.72
C PRO A 213 -3.20 8.44 9.23
N ALA A 214 -3.93 7.52 9.86
CA ALA A 214 -5.15 6.93 9.30
C ALA A 214 -6.25 7.96 8.98
N GLU A 215 -6.51 8.89 9.90
CA GLU A 215 -7.55 9.91 9.72
C GLU A 215 -7.21 10.85 8.56
N ALA A 216 -5.97 11.33 8.49
CA ALA A 216 -5.52 12.20 7.42
C ALA A 216 -5.50 11.47 6.07
N LEU A 217 -5.07 10.21 6.05
CA LEU A 217 -5.06 9.38 4.85
C LEU A 217 -6.49 9.14 4.34
N VAL A 218 -7.44 8.84 5.22
CA VAL A 218 -8.85 8.65 4.84
C VAL A 218 -9.40 9.93 4.20
N ARG A 219 -9.17 11.10 4.80
CA ARG A 219 -9.62 12.38 4.22
C ARG A 219 -9.02 12.64 2.84
N ALA A 220 -7.71 12.42 2.68
CA ALA A 220 -7.06 12.58 1.38
C ALA A 220 -7.62 11.59 0.35
N LEU A 221 -7.81 10.32 0.71
CA LEU A 221 -8.42 9.31 -0.16
C LEU A 221 -9.84 9.71 -0.54
N GLU A 222 -10.65 10.19 0.40
CA GLU A 222 -12.01 10.64 0.12
C GLU A 222 -12.04 11.78 -0.90
N ASN A 223 -11.18 12.78 -0.73
CA ASN A 223 -11.07 13.92 -1.63
C ASN A 223 -10.66 13.51 -3.06
N HIS A 224 -9.60 12.70 -3.19
CA HIS A 224 -9.05 12.32 -4.49
C HIS A 224 -9.88 11.25 -5.21
N LEU A 225 -10.59 10.39 -4.47
CA LEU A 225 -11.39 9.30 -5.05
C LEU A 225 -12.84 9.69 -5.32
N ALA A 226 -13.40 10.68 -4.62
CA ALA A 226 -14.80 11.09 -4.79
C ALA A 226 -15.22 11.30 -6.27
N PRO A 227 -14.42 11.95 -7.15
CA PRO A 227 -14.79 12.13 -8.55
C PRO A 227 -14.89 10.83 -9.37
N LEU A 228 -14.42 9.71 -8.82
CA LEU A 228 -14.35 8.40 -9.48
C LEU A 228 -15.41 7.43 -8.96
N VAL A 229 -16.13 7.78 -7.88
CA VAL A 229 -17.08 6.89 -7.22
C VAL A 229 -18.49 7.10 -7.79
N ALA A 230 -19.17 6.00 -8.09
CA ALA A 230 -20.53 5.98 -8.64
C ALA A 230 -21.55 5.42 -7.63
N ASP A 231 -21.34 5.69 -6.35
CA ASP A 231 -22.33 5.37 -5.32
C ASP A 231 -23.63 6.13 -5.61
N ALA A 232 -24.76 5.46 -5.43
CA ALA A 232 -26.05 6.15 -5.45
C ALA A 232 -26.10 7.08 -4.21
N THR A 233 -26.32 8.37 -4.45
CA THR A 233 -26.83 9.30 -3.43
C THR A 233 -28.20 8.86 -2.94
#